data_AF-A0A1G9DTX5-F1
#
_entry.id   AF-A0A1G9DTX5-F1
#
_cell.length_a   1.000
_cell.length_b   1.000
_cell.length_c   1.000
_cell.angle_alpha   90.00
_cell.angle_beta   90.00
_cell.angle_gamma   90.00
#
_symmetry.space_group_name_H-M   'P 1'
#
loop_
_entity.id
_entity.type
_entity.pdbx_description
1 polymer ?
#
loop_
_entity_poly.entity_id
_entity_poly.type
_entity_poly.pdbx_seq_one_letter_code
_entity_poly.pdbx_strand_id
1 'polypeptide(L)'
;MSGEKKGRKPNRYTAIIQRIFDDHYVPGDMEFEFARDEAEAIAAELEIELPKNIGDIFYSFRYRNELPEAITSTAEPDLEWIIEGAGRARYRFKQVKLSRIVPRDDLVTVKIPDATPEIIGTNALGDEQGLLAKVRYNRLIDVFLGIAAYSLQNHLRTTVKGLGQIEIDEIYVGVNSNGQQYVVPVQAKGGKDKHGVTQTEQDIRCCEQKFPDLICRAVSAQFMEDDRIAMFELTVEDSEIKVVREKHYKLVPSSEISSTDLDVYARME
;
A
#
# COMPACT_ATOMS: atom_id res chain seq x y z
N MET A 1 -32.35 -34.98 1.10
CA MET A 1 -33.12 -33.75 1.32
C MET A 1 -32.16 -32.58 1.22
N SER A 2 -32.25 -31.86 0.11
CA SER A 2 -31.51 -30.64 -0.21
C SER A 2 -31.93 -29.51 0.74
N GLY A 3 -31.03 -29.12 1.64
CA GLY A 3 -31.19 -27.89 2.41
C GLY A 3 -30.91 -26.70 1.51
N GLU A 4 -31.96 -25.93 1.20
CA GLU A 4 -31.83 -24.62 0.56
C GLU A 4 -30.85 -23.74 1.36
N LYS A 5 -29.79 -23.29 0.69
CA LYS A 5 -28.91 -22.24 1.21
C LYS A 5 -29.71 -20.93 1.24
N LYS A 6 -30.26 -20.58 2.40
CA LYS A 6 -30.77 -19.22 2.67
C LYS A 6 -29.64 -18.22 2.34
N GLY A 7 -29.89 -17.34 1.36
CA GLY A 7 -28.95 -16.31 0.93
C GLY A 7 -28.39 -15.55 2.12
N ARG A 8 -27.07 -15.60 2.31
CA ARG A 8 -26.37 -14.79 3.31
C ARG A 8 -26.61 -13.33 2.94
N LYS A 9 -27.21 -12.54 3.83
CA LYS A 9 -27.33 -11.09 3.63
C LYS A 9 -25.94 -10.54 3.28
N PRO A 10 -25.80 -9.74 2.20
CA PRO A 10 -24.52 -9.10 1.90
C PRO A 10 -24.07 -8.28 3.12
N ASN A 11 -22.75 -8.23 3.36
CA ASN A 11 -22.19 -7.39 4.40
C ASN A 11 -22.72 -5.96 4.22
N ARG A 12 -23.07 -5.26 5.31
CA ARG A 12 -23.68 -3.91 5.27
C ARG A 12 -22.90 -2.96 4.36
N TYR A 13 -21.57 -3.10 4.36
CA TYR A 13 -20.66 -2.32 3.53
C TYR A 13 -20.82 -2.65 2.04
N THR A 14 -20.94 -3.94 1.70
CA THR A 14 -21.19 -4.46 0.35
C THR A 14 -22.51 -3.93 -0.21
N ALA A 15 -23.58 -3.94 0.58
CA ALA A 15 -24.89 -3.44 0.14
C ALA A 15 -24.86 -1.94 -0.18
N ILE A 16 -24.23 -1.14 0.68
CA ILE A 16 -24.10 0.31 0.47
C ILE A 16 -23.24 0.62 -0.75
N ILE A 17 -22.05 -0.01 -0.87
CA ILE A 17 -21.14 0.31 -1.99
C ILE A 17 -21.71 -0.14 -3.34
N GLN A 18 -22.40 -1.28 -3.36
CA GLN A 18 -23.06 -1.75 -4.58
C GLN A 18 -24.17 -0.81 -5.00
N ARG A 19 -25.00 -0.34 -4.06
CA ARG A 19 -26.05 0.64 -4.38
C ARG A 19 -25.48 1.96 -4.89
N ILE A 20 -24.40 2.48 -4.29
CA ILE A 20 -23.69 3.67 -4.81
C ILE A 20 -23.25 3.43 -6.25
N PHE A 21 -22.69 2.27 -6.56
CA PHE A 21 -22.27 1.94 -7.90
C PHE A 21 -23.45 1.90 -8.87
N ASP A 22 -24.53 1.20 -8.51
CA ASP A 22 -25.74 1.06 -9.33
C ASP A 22 -26.43 2.40 -9.61
N ASP A 23 -26.38 3.35 -8.66
CA ASP A 23 -26.99 4.68 -8.80
C ASP A 23 -26.23 5.60 -9.78
N HIS A 24 -24.92 5.35 -10.01
CA HIS A 24 -24.06 6.23 -10.82
C HIS A 24 -23.54 5.59 -12.11
N TYR A 25 -23.25 4.30 -12.10
CA TYR A 25 -22.59 3.63 -13.21
C TYR A 25 -23.50 3.53 -14.44
N VAL A 26 -22.98 3.98 -15.58
CA VAL A 26 -23.55 3.72 -16.90
C VAL A 26 -22.63 2.79 -17.68
N PRO A 27 -23.15 1.79 -18.42
CA PRO A 27 -22.32 0.89 -19.21
C PRO A 27 -21.32 1.63 -20.12
N GLY A 28 -20.04 1.32 -19.95
CA GLY A 28 -18.93 1.96 -20.67
C GLY A 28 -18.23 3.08 -19.91
N ASP A 29 -18.71 3.45 -18.70
CA ASP A 29 -18.02 4.43 -17.86
C ASP A 29 -16.66 3.90 -17.40
N MET A 30 -15.63 4.73 -17.55
CA MET A 30 -14.29 4.44 -17.05
C MET A 30 -14.06 5.01 -15.64
N GLU A 31 -14.81 6.04 -15.25
CA GLU A 31 -14.77 6.62 -13.91
C GLU A 31 -16.01 7.45 -13.62
N PHE A 32 -16.36 7.58 -12.33
CA PHE A 32 -17.37 8.52 -11.85
C PHE A 32 -17.10 8.92 -10.39
N GLU A 33 -17.59 10.09 -9.99
CA GLU A 33 -17.43 10.63 -8.62
C GLU A 33 -18.73 10.56 -7.84
N PHE A 34 -18.63 10.27 -6.54
CA PHE A 34 -19.75 10.27 -5.61
C PHE A 34 -19.35 10.93 -4.29
N ALA A 35 -20.35 11.46 -3.58
CA ALA A 35 -20.15 12.13 -2.29
C ALA A 35 -20.26 11.16 -1.11
N ARG A 36 -19.54 11.45 -0.03
CA ARG A 36 -19.48 10.60 1.17
C ARG A 36 -20.85 10.43 1.84
N ASP A 37 -21.67 11.47 1.82
CA ASP A 37 -22.99 11.54 2.44
C ASP A 37 -24.05 10.71 1.71
N GLU A 38 -23.82 10.34 0.45
CA GLU A 38 -24.70 9.40 -0.27
C GLU A 38 -24.81 8.04 0.44
N ALA A 39 -23.74 7.59 1.11
CA ALA A 39 -23.78 6.38 1.93
C ALA A 39 -24.76 6.49 3.11
N GLU A 40 -24.98 7.69 3.66
CA GLU A 40 -25.95 7.92 4.74
C GLU A 40 -27.37 7.79 4.21
N ALA A 41 -27.65 8.41 3.06
CA ALA A 41 -28.94 8.34 2.39
C ALA A 41 -29.29 6.89 2.01
N ILE A 42 -28.34 6.18 1.39
CA ILE A 42 -28.50 4.78 0.98
C ILE A 42 -28.69 3.86 2.19
N ALA A 43 -27.95 4.05 3.27
CA ALA A 43 -28.13 3.24 4.48
C ALA A 43 -29.54 3.42 5.07
N ALA A 44 -30.08 4.65 5.06
CA ALA A 44 -31.43 4.94 5.50
C ALA A 44 -32.49 4.27 4.59
N GLU A 45 -32.32 4.37 3.26
CA GLU A 45 -33.22 3.73 2.29
C GLU A 45 -33.24 2.20 2.41
N LEU A 46 -32.07 1.60 2.66
CA LEU A 46 -31.93 0.15 2.76
C LEU A 46 -32.25 -0.39 4.17
N GLU A 47 -32.68 0.47 5.10
CA GLU A 47 -32.92 0.14 6.52
C GLU A 47 -31.69 -0.53 7.19
N ILE A 48 -30.49 -0.12 6.79
CA ILE A 48 -29.22 -0.58 7.35
C ILE A 48 -28.81 0.42 8.43
N GLU A 49 -28.62 -0.03 9.68
CA GLU A 49 -28.06 0.88 10.70
C GLU A 49 -26.66 1.35 10.22
N LEU A 50 -26.46 2.66 10.29
CA LEU A 50 -25.28 3.30 9.74
C LEU A 50 -24.02 2.90 10.53
N PRO A 51 -22.90 2.57 9.87
CA PRO A 51 -21.63 2.39 10.55
C PRO A 51 -21.23 3.67 11.29
N LYS A 52 -20.66 3.54 12.50
CA LYS A 52 -20.23 4.69 13.32
C LYS A 52 -19.24 5.60 12.61
N ASN A 53 -18.45 5.05 11.69
CA ASN A 53 -17.60 5.81 10.79
C ASN A 53 -17.90 5.41 9.34
N ILE A 54 -18.61 6.27 8.62
CA ILE A 54 -18.94 6.07 7.19
C ILE A 54 -17.67 5.91 6.34
N GLY A 55 -16.57 6.57 6.73
CA GLY A 55 -15.30 6.45 6.03
C GLY A 55 -14.76 5.02 6.01
N ASP A 56 -15.13 4.19 6.99
CA ASP A 56 -14.69 2.79 7.07
C ASP A 56 -15.25 1.94 5.93
N ILE A 57 -16.42 2.31 5.36
CA ILE A 57 -17.01 1.62 4.21
C ILE A 57 -16.05 1.70 3.03
N PHE A 58 -15.65 2.91 2.66
CA PHE A 58 -14.77 3.15 1.52
C PHE A 58 -13.35 2.67 1.82
N TYR A 59 -12.83 2.94 3.02
CA TYR A 59 -11.53 2.45 3.46
C TYR A 59 -11.42 0.92 3.32
N SER A 60 -12.49 0.20 3.68
CA SER A 60 -12.54 -1.25 3.56
C SER A 60 -12.33 -1.73 2.13
N PHE A 61 -12.99 -1.15 1.13
CA PHE A 61 -12.87 -1.58 -0.26
C PHE A 61 -11.64 -1.02 -0.98
N ARG A 62 -11.03 0.03 -0.42
CA ARG A 62 -9.76 0.57 -0.94
C ARG A 62 -8.57 -0.33 -0.62
N TYR A 63 -8.60 -1.00 0.53
CA TYR A 63 -7.38 -1.62 1.08
C TYR A 63 -7.53 -3.02 1.65
N ARG A 64 -8.74 -3.47 2.01
CA ARG A 64 -8.92 -4.74 2.75
C ARG A 64 -9.79 -5.77 2.04
N ASN A 65 -10.88 -5.33 1.43
CA ASN A 65 -11.88 -6.20 0.83
C ASN A 65 -11.97 -5.95 -0.67
N GLU A 66 -12.19 -7.01 -1.43
CA GLU A 66 -12.52 -6.90 -2.85
C GLU A 66 -13.92 -6.28 -3.03
N LEU A 67 -14.10 -5.56 -4.14
CA LEU A 67 -15.41 -5.04 -4.55
C LEU A 67 -16.36 -6.20 -4.88
N PRO A 68 -17.68 -6.03 -4.68
CA PRO A 68 -18.68 -7.05 -5.01
C PRO A 68 -18.58 -7.51 -6.47
N GLU A 69 -18.92 -8.78 -6.74
CA GLU A 69 -18.93 -9.37 -8.09
C GLU A 69 -19.79 -8.56 -9.07
N ALA A 70 -20.90 -8.00 -8.58
CA ALA A 70 -21.78 -7.13 -9.37
C ALA A 70 -21.09 -5.85 -9.88
N ILE A 71 -20.05 -5.37 -9.19
CA ILE A 71 -19.23 -4.25 -9.64
C ILE A 71 -18.09 -4.77 -10.52
N THR A 72 -17.32 -5.75 -10.04
CA THR A 72 -16.10 -6.21 -10.72
C THR A 72 -16.37 -6.82 -12.09
N SER A 73 -17.54 -7.43 -12.30
CA SER A 73 -17.97 -7.99 -13.60
C SER A 73 -18.31 -6.93 -14.66
N THR A 74 -18.40 -5.65 -14.28
CA THR A 74 -18.67 -4.54 -15.21
C THR A 74 -17.42 -3.88 -15.77
N ALA A 75 -16.24 -4.24 -15.26
CA ALA A 75 -14.97 -3.70 -15.76
C ALA A 75 -14.71 -4.15 -17.20
N GLU A 76 -14.10 -3.27 -17.99
CA GLU A 76 -13.60 -3.59 -19.33
C GLU A 76 -12.49 -4.67 -19.26
N PRO A 77 -12.22 -5.39 -20.36
CA PRO A 77 -11.16 -6.39 -20.40
C PRO A 77 -9.82 -5.85 -19.88
N ASP A 78 -9.16 -6.64 -19.03
CA ASP A 78 -7.87 -6.33 -18.38
C ASP A 78 -7.88 -5.16 -17.38
N LEU A 79 -9.05 -4.62 -17.03
CA LEU A 79 -9.21 -3.57 -16.02
C LEU A 79 -9.85 -4.10 -14.73
N GLU A 80 -9.61 -3.40 -13.62
CA GLU A 80 -10.33 -3.57 -12.37
C GLU A 80 -10.83 -2.22 -11.84
N TRP A 81 -11.97 -2.24 -11.15
CA TRP A 81 -12.48 -1.08 -10.44
C TRP A 81 -11.68 -0.85 -9.16
N ILE A 82 -11.25 0.39 -8.95
CA ILE A 82 -10.72 0.88 -7.68
C ILE A 82 -11.57 2.04 -7.17
N ILE A 83 -11.44 2.32 -5.87
CA ILE A 83 -11.95 3.54 -5.27
C ILE A 83 -10.76 4.42 -4.88
N GLU A 84 -10.75 5.67 -5.31
CA GLU A 84 -9.78 6.66 -4.86
C GLU A 84 -10.49 7.89 -4.28
N GLY A 85 -9.74 8.76 -3.60
CA GLY A 85 -10.29 10.01 -3.11
C GLY A 85 -10.36 11.05 -4.24
N ALA A 86 -11.44 11.83 -4.28
CA ALA A 86 -11.68 12.89 -5.26
C ALA A 86 -11.75 14.28 -4.59
N GLY A 87 -11.03 14.44 -3.47
CA GLY A 87 -11.05 15.63 -2.64
C GLY A 87 -11.79 15.44 -1.32
N ARG A 88 -12.18 16.55 -0.68
CA ARG A 88 -12.78 16.51 0.66
C ARG A 88 -14.17 15.89 0.60
N ALA A 89 -14.35 14.78 1.32
CA ALA A 89 -15.64 14.05 1.42
C ALA A 89 -16.21 13.60 0.06
N ARG A 90 -15.35 13.37 -0.93
CA ARG A 90 -15.71 12.82 -2.25
C ARG A 90 -14.77 11.70 -2.63
N TYR A 91 -15.29 10.75 -3.38
CA TYR A 91 -14.57 9.57 -3.84
C TYR A 91 -14.83 9.37 -5.33
N ARG A 92 -13.98 8.59 -5.97
CA ARG A 92 -14.10 8.23 -7.38
C ARG A 92 -14.00 6.73 -7.54
N PHE A 93 -14.95 6.15 -8.25
CA PHE A 93 -14.75 4.85 -8.90
C PHE A 93 -13.95 5.07 -10.17
N LYS A 94 -12.91 4.28 -10.38
CA LYS A 94 -12.08 4.36 -11.59
C LYS A 94 -11.64 2.97 -12.02
N GLN A 95 -11.73 2.70 -13.31
CA GLN A 95 -11.14 1.52 -13.93
C GLN A 95 -9.64 1.76 -14.14
N VAL A 96 -8.81 0.84 -13.64
CA VAL A 96 -7.36 0.87 -13.82
C VAL A 96 -6.89 -0.48 -14.33
N LYS A 97 -5.74 -0.52 -15.02
CA LYS A 97 -5.16 -1.81 -15.39
C LYS A 97 -4.81 -2.59 -14.13
N LEU A 98 -5.06 -3.89 -14.19
CA LEU A 98 -4.65 -4.82 -13.15
C LEU A 98 -3.12 -4.84 -13.05
N SER A 99 -2.54 -4.07 -12.12
CA SER A 99 -1.10 -4.11 -11.83
C SER A 99 -0.89 -4.55 -10.40
N ARG A 100 -0.59 -5.84 -10.23
CA ARG A 100 -0.32 -6.46 -8.94
C ARG A 100 1.17 -6.76 -8.84
N ILE A 101 1.85 -6.09 -7.92
CA ILE A 101 3.25 -6.38 -7.62
C ILE A 101 3.28 -7.44 -6.52
N VAL A 102 3.99 -8.54 -6.80
CA VAL A 102 4.24 -9.65 -5.89
C VAL A 102 5.75 -9.85 -5.83
N PRO A 103 6.34 -10.11 -4.65
CA PRO A 103 7.76 -10.41 -4.53
C PRO A 103 8.19 -11.58 -5.40
N ARG A 104 9.34 -11.44 -6.03
CA ARG A 104 9.94 -12.45 -6.90
C ARG A 104 10.72 -13.50 -6.12
N ASP A 105 10.29 -14.76 -6.20
CA ASP A 105 10.97 -15.85 -5.48
C ASP A 105 12.38 -16.15 -6.00
N ASP A 106 12.69 -15.78 -7.24
CA ASP A 106 13.96 -16.06 -7.92
C ASP A 106 15.06 -15.04 -7.63
N LEU A 107 14.83 -14.06 -6.75
CA LEU A 107 15.84 -13.09 -6.32
C LEU A 107 16.70 -13.64 -5.17
N VAL A 108 18.01 -13.36 -5.25
CA VAL A 108 18.94 -13.67 -4.16
C VAL A 108 18.58 -12.86 -2.92
N THR A 109 18.54 -13.56 -1.78
CA THR A 109 18.34 -12.95 -0.47
C THR A 109 19.67 -12.50 0.10
N VAL A 110 19.81 -11.20 0.38
CA VAL A 110 20.99 -10.61 1.00
C VAL A 110 20.83 -10.61 2.52
N LYS A 111 21.74 -11.30 3.21
CA LYS A 111 21.78 -11.30 4.68
C LYS A 111 22.33 -9.98 5.19
N ILE A 112 21.65 -9.39 6.17
CA ILE A 112 22.07 -8.16 6.86
C ILE A 112 22.15 -8.46 8.37
N PRO A 113 23.21 -8.03 9.07
CA PRO A 113 23.25 -8.13 10.53
C PRO A 113 22.05 -7.45 11.17
N ASP A 114 21.29 -8.18 12.01
CA ASP A 114 20.13 -7.62 12.70
C ASP A 114 20.57 -6.66 13.82
N ALA A 115 20.28 -5.38 13.62
CA ALA A 115 20.51 -4.29 14.57
C ALA A 115 19.25 -3.92 15.35
N THR A 116 18.14 -4.65 15.17
CA THR A 116 16.90 -4.41 15.92
C THR A 116 17.14 -4.67 17.41
N PRO A 117 16.87 -3.70 18.31
CA PRO A 117 17.00 -3.95 19.74
C PRO A 117 16.13 -5.15 20.18
N GLU A 118 16.69 -6.11 20.92
CA GLU A 118 15.99 -7.34 21.32
C GLU A 118 14.66 -7.08 22.05
N ILE A 119 14.58 -5.97 22.79
CA ILE A 119 13.35 -5.55 23.46
C ILE A 119 12.22 -5.26 22.46
N ILE A 120 12.52 -4.80 21.25
CA ILE A 120 11.51 -4.64 20.19
C ILE A 120 11.01 -6.01 19.75
N GLY A 121 11.92 -6.97 19.51
CA GLY A 121 11.56 -8.34 19.12
C GLY A 121 10.64 -9.02 20.13
N THR A 122 10.89 -8.82 21.43
CA THR A 122 10.07 -9.38 22.51
C THR A 122 8.67 -8.76 22.63
N ASN A 123 8.49 -7.51 22.16
CA ASN A 123 7.26 -6.75 22.35
C ASN A 123 6.48 -6.46 21.05
N ALA A 124 7.06 -6.74 19.88
CA ALA A 124 6.40 -6.53 18.60
C ALA A 124 5.33 -7.61 18.35
N LEU A 125 4.15 -7.20 17.88
CA LEU A 125 3.00 -8.09 17.67
C LEU A 125 3.05 -8.85 16.32
N GLY A 126 4.19 -8.85 15.63
CA GLY A 126 4.36 -9.54 14.34
C GLY A 126 3.58 -8.91 13.18
N ASP A 127 3.19 -7.64 13.32
CA ASP A 127 2.40 -6.90 12.34
C ASP A 127 3.26 -5.94 11.49
N GLU A 128 2.61 -5.12 10.66
CA GLU A 128 3.25 -4.08 9.83
C GLU A 128 4.13 -3.13 10.63
N GLN A 129 3.81 -2.89 11.92
CA GLN A 129 4.63 -2.04 12.79
C GLN A 129 5.95 -2.72 13.16
N GLY A 130 5.95 -4.05 13.32
CA GLY A 130 7.17 -4.84 13.44
C GLY A 130 8.05 -4.74 12.19
N LEU A 131 7.45 -4.70 10.99
CA LEU A 131 8.19 -4.54 9.73
C LEU A 131 8.88 -3.18 9.65
N LEU A 132 8.14 -2.09 9.91
CA LEU A 132 8.68 -0.74 9.87
C LEU A 132 9.80 -0.54 10.89
N ALA A 133 9.66 -1.13 12.08
CA ALA A 133 10.73 -1.11 13.09
C ALA A 133 11.99 -1.80 12.57
N LYS A 134 11.87 -2.99 11.97
CA LYS A 134 13.00 -3.70 11.34
C LYS A 134 13.64 -2.87 10.22
N VAL A 135 12.84 -2.29 9.32
CA VAL A 135 13.32 -1.40 8.24
C VAL A 135 14.13 -0.23 8.81
N ARG A 136 13.63 0.41 9.87
CA ARG A 136 14.26 1.58 10.50
C ARG A 136 15.55 1.23 11.22
N TYR A 137 15.51 0.27 12.16
CA TYR A 137 16.68 -0.06 13.00
C TYR A 137 17.84 -0.64 12.20
N ASN A 138 17.55 -1.32 11.08
CA ASN A 138 18.56 -1.92 10.21
C ASN A 138 18.99 -1.03 9.04
N ARG A 139 18.50 0.23 9.00
CA ARG A 139 18.79 1.18 7.92
C ARG A 139 18.54 0.61 6.53
N LEU A 140 17.46 -0.16 6.38
CA LEU A 140 17.19 -0.84 5.11
C LEU A 140 16.89 0.13 3.98
N ILE A 141 16.30 1.30 4.28
CA ILE A 141 16.15 2.39 3.29
C ILE A 141 17.51 2.84 2.77
N ASP A 142 18.49 3.02 3.65
CA ASP A 142 19.85 3.42 3.28
C ASP A 142 20.52 2.38 2.38
N VAL A 143 20.48 1.11 2.81
CA VAL A 143 21.06 -0.02 2.10
C VAL A 143 20.39 -0.24 0.75
N PHE A 144 19.07 -0.09 0.69
CA PHE A 144 18.28 -0.32 -0.52
C PHE A 144 18.45 0.79 -1.55
N LEU A 145 18.36 2.05 -1.13
CA LEU A 145 18.37 3.21 -2.04
C LEU A 145 19.76 3.79 -2.28
N GLY A 146 20.75 3.45 -1.45
CA GLY A 146 22.10 4.01 -1.50
C GLY A 146 22.16 5.46 -1.02
N ILE A 147 21.39 5.80 0.02
CA ILE A 147 21.31 7.16 0.57
C ILE A 147 21.52 7.13 2.09
N ALA A 148 21.99 8.22 2.68
CA ALA A 148 21.90 8.41 4.13
C ALA A 148 20.49 8.91 4.46
N ALA A 149 19.63 8.02 4.94
CA ALA A 149 18.22 8.30 5.23
C ALA A 149 17.96 8.51 6.72
N TYR A 150 16.94 9.32 7.00
CA TYR A 150 16.47 9.66 8.35
C TYR A 150 14.95 9.64 8.37
N SER A 151 14.37 8.91 9.34
CA SER A 151 12.93 8.94 9.57
C SER A 151 12.51 10.35 9.98
N LEU A 152 11.57 10.92 9.22
CA LEU A 152 11.02 12.26 9.45
C LEU A 152 9.73 12.18 10.27
N GLN A 153 8.82 11.27 9.90
CA GLN A 153 7.51 11.16 10.51
C GLN A 153 6.91 9.76 10.29
N ASN A 154 6.34 9.19 11.35
CA ASN A 154 5.55 7.95 11.31
C ASN A 154 4.05 8.26 11.29
N HIS A 155 3.25 7.40 10.66
CA HIS A 155 1.79 7.45 10.58
C HIS A 155 1.27 8.85 10.22
N LEU A 156 1.82 9.42 9.15
CA LEU A 156 1.43 10.76 8.71
C LEU A 156 0.03 10.72 8.12
N ARG A 157 -0.94 11.21 8.89
CA ARG A 157 -2.27 11.55 8.38
C ARG A 157 -2.26 12.97 7.85
N THR A 158 -2.60 13.13 6.58
CA THR A 158 -2.59 14.45 5.94
C THR A 158 -3.64 14.56 4.84
N THR A 159 -3.75 15.75 4.24
CA THR A 159 -4.66 16.00 3.11
C THR A 159 -3.85 16.42 1.89
N VAL A 160 -4.12 15.78 0.77
CA VAL A 160 -3.53 16.09 -0.54
C VAL A 160 -4.58 16.77 -1.39
N LYS A 161 -4.22 17.88 -2.04
CA LYS A 161 -5.13 18.59 -2.94
C LYS A 161 -5.52 17.65 -4.09
N GLY A 162 -6.82 17.50 -4.33
CA GLY A 162 -7.37 16.63 -5.36
C GLY A 162 -7.66 15.19 -4.91
N LEU A 163 -6.96 14.67 -3.89
CA LEU A 163 -7.13 13.30 -3.40
C LEU A 163 -7.87 13.24 -2.05
N GLY A 164 -7.84 14.31 -1.25
CA GLY A 164 -8.45 14.32 0.08
C GLY A 164 -7.51 13.75 1.14
N GLN A 165 -8.06 13.12 2.18
CA GLN A 165 -7.28 12.61 3.30
C GLN A 165 -6.58 11.30 2.94
N ILE A 166 -5.29 11.21 3.28
CA ILE A 166 -4.45 10.04 3.09
C ILE A 166 -3.68 9.71 4.39
N GLU A 167 -3.07 8.54 4.41
CA GLU A 167 -2.22 8.06 5.48
C GLU A 167 -0.97 7.43 4.86
N ILE A 168 0.19 7.87 5.34
CA ILE A 168 1.51 7.35 4.95
C ILE A 168 2.13 6.71 6.17
N ASP A 169 2.56 5.46 6.06
CA ASP A 169 3.09 4.71 7.21
C ASP A 169 4.35 5.35 7.78
N GLU A 170 5.30 5.71 6.91
CA GLU A 170 6.50 6.42 7.32
C GLU A 170 7.06 7.28 6.18
N ILE A 171 7.61 8.45 6.51
CA ILE A 171 8.35 9.30 5.58
C ILE A 171 9.79 9.41 6.06
N TYR A 172 10.73 9.18 5.15
CA TYR A 172 12.14 9.48 5.35
C TYR A 172 12.56 10.68 4.49
N VAL A 173 13.60 11.38 4.92
CA VAL A 173 14.39 12.28 4.09
C VAL A 173 15.83 11.78 4.04
N GLY A 174 16.52 12.00 2.93
CA GLY A 174 17.89 11.51 2.81
C GLY A 174 18.73 12.24 1.79
N VAL A 175 20.02 11.94 1.80
CA VAL A 175 21.02 12.52 0.91
C VAL A 175 21.95 11.44 0.37
N ASN A 176 22.32 11.50 -0.91
CA ASN A 176 23.31 10.59 -1.48
C ASN A 176 24.72 11.21 -1.51
N SER A 177 25.70 10.47 -2.02
CA SER A 177 27.09 10.91 -2.15
C SER A 177 27.27 12.14 -3.07
N ASN A 178 26.32 12.43 -3.95
CA ASN A 178 26.32 13.59 -4.84
C ASN A 178 25.61 14.82 -4.24
N GLY A 179 25.11 14.73 -3.00
CA GLY A 179 24.37 15.82 -2.35
C GLY A 179 22.93 15.98 -2.84
N GLN A 180 22.42 15.07 -3.68
CA GLN A 180 21.01 15.06 -4.07
C GLN A 180 20.16 14.72 -2.85
N GLN A 181 19.05 15.45 -2.67
CA GLN A 181 18.16 15.28 -1.54
C GLN A 181 16.88 14.57 -1.94
N TYR A 182 16.40 13.72 -1.06
CA TYR A 182 15.30 12.79 -1.33
C TYR A 182 14.24 12.88 -0.26
N VAL A 183 12.99 12.65 -0.68
CA VAL A 183 11.89 12.26 0.19
C VAL A 183 11.46 10.84 -0.19
N VAL A 184 11.27 9.99 0.81
CA VAL A 184 10.98 8.58 0.63
C VAL A 184 9.74 8.23 1.43
N PRO A 185 8.54 8.25 0.82
CA PRO A 185 7.38 7.65 1.45
C PRO A 185 7.56 6.13 1.47
N VAL A 186 7.37 5.53 2.63
CA VAL A 186 7.52 4.09 2.87
C VAL A 186 6.19 3.51 3.29
N GLN A 187 5.81 2.41 2.65
CA GLN A 187 4.63 1.61 2.99
C GLN A 187 5.06 0.21 3.41
N ALA A 188 4.47 -0.32 4.49
CA ALA A 188 4.69 -1.69 4.92
C ALA A 188 3.46 -2.56 4.62
N LYS A 189 3.69 -3.79 4.15
CA LYS A 189 2.63 -4.78 3.92
C LYS A 189 2.91 -6.08 4.65
N GLY A 190 1.86 -6.62 5.29
CA GLY A 190 1.91 -7.92 5.95
C GLY A 190 1.41 -9.07 5.07
N GLY A 191 2.10 -10.22 5.12
CA GLY A 191 1.58 -11.49 4.59
C GLY A 191 1.21 -11.45 3.10
N LYS A 192 -0.08 -11.67 2.81
CA LYS A 192 -0.62 -11.79 1.43
C LYS A 192 -1.11 -10.46 0.86
N ASP A 193 -0.93 -9.36 1.58
CA ASP A 193 -1.35 -8.04 1.12
C ASP A 193 -0.57 -7.65 -0.13
N LYS A 194 -1.29 -7.04 -1.09
CA LYS A 194 -0.75 -6.66 -2.39
C LYS A 194 -0.46 -5.16 -2.42
N HIS A 195 0.57 -4.76 -3.14
CA HIS A 195 0.81 -3.35 -3.42
C HIS A 195 -0.13 -2.88 -4.53
N GLY A 196 -1.06 -1.97 -4.20
CA GLY A 196 -1.96 -1.35 -5.16
C GLY A 196 -1.43 -0.01 -5.68
N VAL A 197 -1.84 0.37 -6.90
CA VAL A 197 -1.48 1.64 -7.55
C VAL A 197 -1.89 2.84 -6.70
N THR A 198 -3.11 2.81 -6.15
CA THR A 198 -3.74 3.95 -5.47
C THR A 198 -2.94 4.49 -4.28
N GLN A 199 -2.37 3.61 -3.46
CA GLN A 199 -1.59 4.00 -2.28
C GLN A 199 -0.26 4.65 -2.69
N THR A 200 0.45 4.01 -3.61
CA THR A 200 1.73 4.52 -4.12
C THR A 200 1.54 5.87 -4.82
N GLU A 201 0.49 6.02 -5.63
CA GLU A 201 0.18 7.31 -6.27
C GLU A 201 -0.12 8.40 -5.23
N GLN A 202 -0.92 8.09 -4.21
CA GLN A 202 -1.25 9.05 -3.14
C GLN A 202 -0.01 9.54 -2.39
N ASP A 203 0.89 8.63 -2.07
CA ASP A 203 2.14 8.92 -1.37
C ASP A 203 3.07 9.80 -2.19
N ILE A 204 3.25 9.47 -3.48
CA ILE A 204 4.05 10.26 -4.41
C ILE A 204 3.45 11.67 -4.54
N ARG A 205 2.15 11.79 -4.79
CA ARG A 205 1.45 13.08 -4.92
C ARG A 205 1.54 13.92 -3.65
N CYS A 206 1.49 13.28 -2.49
CA CYS A 206 1.71 13.96 -1.21
C CYS A 206 3.12 14.53 -1.12
N CYS A 207 4.12 13.72 -1.48
CA CYS A 207 5.52 14.13 -1.43
C CYS A 207 5.80 15.26 -2.41
N GLU A 208 5.30 15.19 -3.65
CA GLU A 208 5.41 16.26 -4.65
C GLU A 208 4.82 17.59 -4.15
N GLN A 209 3.69 17.55 -3.44
CA GLN A 209 3.04 18.77 -2.93
C GLN A 209 3.75 19.34 -1.69
N LYS A 210 4.23 18.48 -0.77
CA LYS A 210 4.83 18.93 0.50
C LYS A 210 6.32 19.20 0.41
N PHE A 211 7.02 18.53 -0.49
CA PHE A 211 8.48 18.57 -0.63
C PHE A 211 8.86 18.78 -2.11
N PRO A 212 8.44 19.91 -2.73
CA PRO A 212 8.58 20.12 -4.17
C PRO A 212 10.03 20.16 -4.67
N ASP A 213 10.98 20.45 -3.79
CA ASP A 213 12.42 20.51 -4.12
C ASP A 213 13.16 19.18 -3.90
N LEU A 214 12.50 18.17 -3.33
CA LEU A 214 13.10 16.86 -3.04
C LEU A 214 12.73 15.82 -4.10
N ILE A 215 13.67 14.94 -4.43
CA ILE A 215 13.42 13.82 -5.34
C ILE A 215 12.60 12.76 -4.59
N CYS A 216 11.38 12.49 -5.05
CA CYS A 216 10.53 11.46 -4.47
C CYS A 216 10.97 10.06 -4.94
N ARG A 217 11.27 9.15 -4.01
CA ARG A 217 11.52 7.72 -4.28
C ARG A 217 10.60 6.90 -3.39
N ALA A 218 9.46 6.45 -3.92
CA ALA A 218 8.50 5.68 -3.14
C ALA A 218 9.02 4.26 -2.91
N VAL A 219 8.95 3.81 -1.65
CA VAL A 219 9.43 2.49 -1.25
C VAL A 219 8.30 1.70 -0.61
N SER A 220 8.22 0.41 -0.92
CA SER A 220 7.39 -0.49 -0.15
C SER A 220 8.17 -1.69 0.35
N ALA A 221 7.90 -2.09 1.59
CA ALA A 221 8.47 -3.25 2.23
C ALA A 221 7.37 -4.28 2.50
N GLN A 222 7.67 -5.55 2.25
CA GLN A 222 6.75 -6.66 2.49
C GLN A 222 7.46 -7.82 3.19
N PHE A 223 6.82 -8.38 4.23
CA PHE A 223 7.26 -9.64 4.80
C PHE A 223 6.92 -10.80 3.87
N MET A 224 7.90 -11.67 3.65
CA MET A 224 7.75 -12.94 2.95
C MET A 224 7.94 -14.11 3.94
N GLU A 225 7.82 -15.33 3.43
CA GLU A 225 8.19 -16.54 4.17
C GLU A 225 9.67 -16.51 4.60
N ASP A 226 10.02 -17.29 5.62
CA ASP A 226 11.37 -17.42 6.18
C ASP A 226 12.01 -16.12 6.69
N ASP A 227 11.21 -15.18 7.20
CA ASP A 227 11.63 -13.87 7.72
C ASP A 227 12.35 -13.00 6.67
N ARG A 228 12.10 -13.26 5.39
CA ARG A 228 12.60 -12.42 4.29
C ARG A 228 11.78 -11.13 4.21
N ILE A 229 12.47 -10.04 3.86
CA ILE A 229 11.88 -8.73 3.62
C ILE A 229 12.12 -8.38 2.16
N ALA A 230 11.05 -8.33 1.37
CA ALA A 230 11.10 -7.76 0.03
C ALA A 230 11.00 -6.24 0.11
N MET A 231 11.85 -5.54 -0.63
CA MET A 231 11.80 -4.10 -0.78
C MET A 231 11.70 -3.72 -2.25
N PHE A 232 10.75 -2.84 -2.53
CA PHE A 232 10.47 -2.30 -3.87
C PHE A 232 10.70 -0.80 -3.88
N GLU A 233 11.33 -0.31 -4.94
CA GLU A 233 11.23 1.08 -5.36
C GLU A 233 10.17 1.14 -6.45
N LEU A 234 9.17 1.98 -6.23
CA LEU A 234 7.95 2.01 -7.02
C LEU A 234 7.79 3.38 -7.68
N THR A 235 7.30 3.36 -8.91
CA THR A 235 6.90 4.56 -9.66
C THR A 235 5.52 4.35 -10.29
N VAL A 236 4.89 5.44 -10.70
CA VAL A 236 3.65 5.42 -11.46
C VAL A 236 3.93 5.96 -12.86
N GLU A 237 3.69 5.13 -13.87
CA GLU A 237 3.83 5.45 -15.30
C GLU A 237 2.56 5.01 -16.02
N ASP A 238 1.96 5.88 -16.83
CA ASP A 238 0.70 5.62 -17.55
C ASP A 238 -0.45 5.10 -16.64
N SER A 239 -0.55 5.66 -15.43
CA SER A 239 -1.51 5.22 -14.40
C SER A 239 -1.34 3.77 -13.93
N GLU A 240 -0.17 3.20 -14.16
CA GLU A 240 0.22 1.87 -13.69
C GLU A 240 1.38 1.96 -12.72
N ILE A 241 1.34 1.14 -11.68
CA ILE A 241 2.49 0.98 -10.80
C ILE A 241 3.56 0.13 -11.50
N LYS A 242 4.81 0.59 -11.44
CA LYS A 242 5.99 -0.08 -12.00
C LYS A 242 7.05 -0.25 -10.93
N VAL A 243 7.75 -1.38 -10.99
CA VAL A 243 8.91 -1.66 -10.15
C VAL A 243 10.16 -1.07 -10.80
N VAL A 244 10.75 -0.07 -10.17
CA VAL A 244 12.06 0.47 -10.57
C VAL A 244 13.17 -0.47 -10.12
N ARG A 245 13.04 -1.00 -8.90
CA ARG A 245 14.02 -1.89 -8.28
C ARG A 245 13.36 -2.79 -7.26
N GLU A 246 13.85 -4.02 -7.16
CA GLU A 246 13.46 -5.00 -6.15
C GLU A 246 14.72 -5.65 -5.55
N LYS A 247 14.76 -5.77 -4.21
CA LYS A 247 15.81 -6.51 -3.50
C LYS A 247 15.20 -7.21 -2.28
N HIS A 248 15.70 -8.41 -1.99
CA HIS A 248 15.25 -9.21 -0.86
C HIS A 248 16.34 -9.27 0.20
N TYR A 249 15.94 -9.04 1.45
CA TYR A 249 16.84 -9.03 2.60
C TYR A 249 16.42 -10.07 3.63
N LYS A 250 17.37 -10.54 4.44
CA LYS A 250 17.08 -11.31 5.65
C LYS A 250 17.94 -10.79 6.78
N LEU A 251 17.30 -10.44 7.89
CA LEU A 251 18.00 -9.99 9.09
C LEU A 251 18.47 -11.21 9.87
N VAL A 252 19.77 -11.29 10.17
CA VAL A 252 20.39 -12.44 10.82
C VAL A 252 21.45 -12.02 11.85
N PRO A 253 21.81 -12.86 12.83
CA PRO A 253 23.03 -12.67 13.59
C PRO A 253 24.25 -12.61 12.68
N SER A 254 25.24 -11.77 13.01
CA SER A 254 26.47 -11.63 12.21
C SER A 254 27.19 -12.97 11.97
N SER A 255 27.06 -13.93 12.89
CA SER A 255 27.63 -15.27 12.77
C SER A 255 27.02 -16.14 11.66
N GLU A 256 25.84 -15.77 11.13
CA GLU A 256 25.17 -16.49 10.05
C GLU A 256 25.54 -15.95 8.65
N ILE A 257 26.40 -14.93 8.60
CA ILE A 257 26.96 -14.38 7.36
C ILE A 257 28.33 -15.01 7.15
N SER A 258 28.42 -15.93 6.20
CA SER A 258 29.65 -16.65 5.88
C SER A 258 30.55 -15.86 4.93
N SER A 259 31.84 -16.24 4.84
CA SER A 259 32.73 -15.69 3.81
C SER A 259 32.22 -15.94 2.39
N THR A 260 31.56 -17.09 2.16
CA THR A 260 30.92 -17.42 0.89
C THR A 260 29.78 -16.43 0.56
N ASP A 261 28.96 -16.06 1.55
CA ASP A 261 27.93 -15.04 1.36
C ASP A 261 28.57 -13.70 0.93
N LEU A 262 29.64 -13.27 1.63
CA LEU A 262 30.34 -12.03 1.32
C LEU A 262 30.99 -12.03 -0.08
N ASP A 263 31.59 -13.14 -0.49
CA ASP A 263 32.19 -13.31 -1.83
C ASP A 263 31.14 -13.20 -2.93
N VAL A 264 29.92 -13.69 -2.67
CA VAL A 264 28.78 -13.55 -3.59
C VAL A 264 28.32 -12.10 -3.66
N TYR A 265 28.16 -11.43 -2.51
CA TYR A 265 27.68 -10.04 -2.46
C TYR A 265 28.65 -9.07 -3.14
N ALA A 266 29.96 -9.30 -3.04
CA ALA A 266 30.98 -8.47 -3.70
C ALA A 266 30.91 -8.51 -5.24
N ARG A 267 30.18 -9.48 -5.82
CA ARG A 267 30.00 -9.62 -7.28
C ARG A 267 28.63 -9.12 -7.74
N MET A 268 27.78 -8.69 -6.82
CA MET A 268 26.47 -8.12 -7.09
C MET A 268 26.60 -6.59 -7.15
N GLU A 269 27.12 -6.08 -8.26
CA GLU A 269 26.99 -4.65 -8.59
C GLU A 269 25.64 -4.40 -9.29
#